data_AF-A0A9X8ZH09-F1
#
_entry.id   AF-A0A9X8ZH09-F1
#
_cell.length_a   1.000
_cell.length_b   1.000
_cell.length_c   1.000
_cell.angle_alpha   90.00
_cell.angle_beta   90.00
_cell.angle_gamma   90.00
#
_symmetry.space_group_name_H-M   'P 1'
#
loop_
_entity.id
_entity.type
_entity.pdbx_description
1 polymer ?
#
loop_
_entity_poly.entity_id
_entity_poly.type
_entity_poly.pdbx_seq_one_letter_code
_entity_poly.pdbx_strand_id
1 'polypeptide(L)'
;MSKSSLTLIAGSSKTKEALQEQLEQLLGDYVHVNSHATDEGIPRSLGDGIILYSSDAAYDKKMGMYGVNAQKIIVGKRTVNHEYIDKLLRIPEGSTVLLVNDDDDATINLIESLYQLGVDHVQFIPFRKGILFYENVQIAVSPGETHLCPSYIKEVIDIGVRLFDITTILEVVESCGLHKDISSKISERYISNI
;
A
#
# COMPACT_ATOMS: atom_id res chain seq x y z
N MET A 1 22.32 10.32 -19.69
CA MET A 1 21.22 11.14 -19.15
C MET A 1 21.16 10.89 -17.65
N SER A 2 20.99 11.91 -16.81
CA SER A 2 20.75 11.68 -15.38
C SER A 2 19.37 11.04 -15.21
N LYS A 3 19.26 10.02 -14.35
CA LYS A 3 17.96 9.44 -14.00
C LYS A 3 17.09 10.53 -13.35
N SER A 4 15.80 10.56 -13.68
CA SER A 4 14.81 11.35 -12.92
C SER A 4 14.79 10.85 -11.47
N SER A 5 14.46 11.70 -10.51
CA SER A 5 14.32 11.31 -9.10
C SER A 5 12.87 11.40 -8.64
N LEU A 6 12.50 10.45 -7.77
CA LEU A 6 11.18 10.32 -7.16
C LEU A 6 11.36 10.15 -5.66
N THR A 7 10.65 10.94 -4.86
CA THR A 7 10.54 10.69 -3.41
C THR A 7 9.22 10.00 -3.08
N LEU A 8 9.29 8.80 -2.49
CA LEU A 8 8.17 8.11 -1.87
C LEU A 8 7.99 8.57 -0.41
N ILE A 9 6.78 8.94 -0.02
CA ILE A 9 6.39 9.19 1.37
C ILE A 9 5.35 8.16 1.80
N ALA A 10 5.73 7.30 2.75
CA ALA A 10 4.86 6.25 3.27
C ALA A 10 4.40 6.53 4.70
N GLY A 11 3.29 5.90 5.11
CA GLY A 11 2.80 5.99 6.49
C GLY A 11 3.75 5.37 7.51
N SER A 12 4.27 4.18 7.24
CA SER A 12 5.12 3.40 8.15
C SER A 12 6.42 2.91 7.50
N SER A 13 7.43 2.59 8.30
CA SER A 13 8.71 1.99 7.83
C SER A 13 8.47 0.73 6.98
N LYS A 14 7.60 -0.17 7.45
CA LYS A 14 7.25 -1.42 6.74
C LYS A 14 6.62 -1.13 5.37
N THR A 15 5.74 -0.12 5.30
CA THR A 15 5.13 0.30 4.02
C THR A 15 6.16 0.94 3.10
N LYS A 16 7.05 1.78 3.64
CA LYS A 16 8.15 2.41 2.91
C LYS A 16 9.03 1.37 2.24
N GLU A 17 9.49 0.37 2.98
CA GLU A 17 10.39 -0.69 2.50
C GLU A 17 9.76 -1.47 1.34
N ALA A 18 8.53 -1.99 1.54
CA ALA A 18 7.84 -2.77 0.51
C ALA A 18 7.56 -1.98 -0.77
N LEU A 19 7.13 -0.73 -0.64
CA LEU A 19 6.84 0.12 -1.80
C LEU A 19 8.10 0.64 -2.50
N GLN A 20 9.18 0.91 -1.74
CA GLN A 20 10.48 1.23 -2.31
C GLN A 20 11.00 0.05 -3.13
N GLU A 21 10.97 -1.17 -2.59
CA GLU A 21 11.40 -2.37 -3.31
C GLU A 21 10.60 -2.55 -4.60
N GLN A 22 9.27 -2.40 -4.55
CA GLN A 22 8.43 -2.45 -5.75
C GLN A 22 8.87 -1.41 -6.80
N LEU A 23 9.07 -0.15 -6.40
CA LEU A 23 9.49 0.92 -7.30
C LEU A 23 10.89 0.69 -7.86
N GLU A 24 11.82 0.16 -7.07
CA GLU A 24 13.18 -0.16 -7.51
C GLU A 24 13.19 -1.32 -8.51
N GLN A 25 12.45 -2.40 -8.24
CA GLN A 25 12.33 -3.54 -9.15
C GLN A 25 11.74 -3.14 -10.51
N LEU A 26 10.72 -2.26 -10.50
CA LEU A 26 10.06 -1.82 -11.73
C LEU A 26 10.89 -0.73 -12.44
N LEU A 27 11.22 0.34 -11.73
CA LEU A 27 11.68 1.62 -12.28
C LEU A 27 13.17 1.91 -12.01
N GLY A 28 13.87 1.12 -11.21
CA GLY A 28 15.23 1.41 -10.73
C GLY A 28 16.26 1.61 -11.85
N ASP A 29 16.04 1.04 -13.03
CA ASP A 29 16.87 1.28 -14.23
C ASP A 29 16.75 2.71 -14.78
N TYR A 30 15.64 3.40 -14.50
CA TYR A 30 15.24 4.65 -15.13
C TYR A 30 15.11 5.82 -14.14
N VAL A 31 14.72 5.52 -12.90
CA VAL A 31 14.38 6.50 -11.86
C VAL A 31 15.19 6.21 -10.60
N HIS A 32 15.71 7.25 -9.96
CA HIS A 32 16.27 7.15 -8.62
C HIS A 32 15.16 7.30 -7.59
N VAL A 33 14.97 6.29 -6.74
CA VAL A 33 13.90 6.24 -5.74
C VAL A 33 14.49 6.62 -4.38
N ASN A 34 14.06 7.77 -3.86
CA ASN A 34 14.24 8.14 -2.46
C ASN A 34 12.97 7.76 -1.70
N SER A 35 13.08 7.43 -0.41
CA SER A 35 11.90 7.09 0.40
C SER A 35 12.00 7.57 1.85
N HIS A 36 10.86 7.93 2.43
CA HIS A 36 10.72 8.29 3.84
C HIS A 36 9.42 7.72 4.41
N ALA A 37 9.41 7.46 5.72
CA ALA A 37 8.22 7.06 6.45
C ALA A 37 7.79 8.13 7.46
N THR A 38 6.49 8.34 7.64
CA THR A 38 5.99 9.39 8.56
C THR A 38 6.30 9.10 10.03
N ASP A 39 6.43 7.82 10.41
CA ASP A 39 6.78 7.37 11.76
C ASP A 39 8.28 7.48 12.09
N GLU A 40 9.16 7.49 11.08
CA GLU A 40 10.60 7.78 11.21
C GLU A 40 10.92 9.28 11.18
N GLY A 41 9.97 10.08 10.71
CA GLY A 41 10.16 11.49 10.42
C GLY A 41 10.62 11.77 8.99
N ILE A 42 10.18 12.89 8.44
CA ILE A 42 10.45 13.30 7.06
C ILE A 42 11.35 14.55 7.06
N PRO A 43 12.36 14.64 6.17
CA PRO A 43 13.20 15.82 6.03
C PRO A 43 12.39 17.12 5.81
N ARG A 44 12.92 18.25 6.31
CA ARG A 44 12.26 19.56 6.20
C ARG A 44 12.14 20.09 4.77
N SER A 45 13.01 19.64 3.88
CA SER A 45 12.97 19.96 2.46
C SER A 45 13.22 18.70 1.64
N LEU A 46 12.41 18.52 0.62
CA LEU A 46 12.55 17.47 -0.38
C LEU A 46 13.07 18.13 -1.66
N GLY A 47 14.13 17.57 -2.25
CA GLY A 47 14.79 18.13 -3.43
C GLY A 47 14.22 17.63 -4.76
N ASP A 48 13.38 16.59 -4.72
CA ASP A 48 12.86 15.92 -5.91
C ASP A 48 11.63 16.65 -6.48
N GLY A 49 11.55 16.68 -7.81
CA GLY A 49 10.43 17.30 -8.52
C GLY A 49 9.13 16.50 -8.45
N ILE A 50 9.21 15.20 -8.14
CA ILE A 50 8.06 14.29 -8.07
C ILE A 50 8.01 13.66 -6.69
N ILE A 51 6.86 13.79 -6.03
CA ILE A 51 6.58 13.15 -4.75
C ILE A 51 5.39 12.22 -4.90
N LEU A 52 5.56 10.96 -4.48
CA LEU A 52 4.54 9.94 -4.43
C LEU A 52 4.19 9.62 -2.98
N TYR A 53 2.94 9.79 -2.59
CA TYR A 53 2.43 9.42 -1.28
C TYR A 53 1.78 8.04 -1.33
N SER A 54 1.96 7.22 -0.28
CA SER A 54 1.37 5.87 -0.20
C SER A 54 -0.16 5.86 -0.01
N SER A 55 -0.72 6.97 0.48
CA SER A 55 -2.15 7.10 0.83
C SER A 55 -2.51 8.56 1.09
N ASP A 56 -3.81 8.87 1.11
CA ASP A 56 -4.34 10.18 1.53
C ASP A 56 -3.91 10.51 2.96
N ALA A 57 -3.95 9.55 3.89
CA ALA A 57 -3.46 9.76 5.25
C ALA A 57 -1.97 10.19 5.32
N ALA A 58 -1.12 9.65 4.44
CA ALA A 58 0.27 10.08 4.35
C ALA A 58 0.40 11.49 3.73
N TYR A 59 -0.50 11.82 2.80
CA TYR A 59 -0.57 13.15 2.18
C TYR A 59 -1.09 14.21 3.16
N ASP A 60 -2.15 13.95 3.93
CA ASP A 60 -2.77 14.94 4.81
C ASP A 60 -1.89 15.33 5.99
N LYS A 61 -1.04 14.42 6.48
CA LYS A 61 0.00 14.73 7.48
C LYS A 61 0.97 15.84 7.03
N LYS A 62 0.99 16.20 5.75
CA LYS A 62 1.78 17.31 5.17
C LYS A 62 1.28 18.69 5.60
N MET A 63 0.00 18.86 5.92
CA MET A 63 -0.70 20.16 5.89
C MET A 63 -0.28 21.19 6.95
N GLY A 64 0.78 20.93 7.72
CA GLY A 64 1.36 21.88 8.67
C GLY A 64 2.89 21.95 8.72
N MET A 65 3.64 21.21 7.88
CA MET A 65 5.06 20.95 8.18
C MET A 65 6.08 21.27 7.08
N TYR A 66 5.70 21.45 5.81
CA TYR A 66 6.69 21.43 4.72
C TYR A 66 6.45 22.45 3.60
N GLY A 67 7.51 23.16 3.21
CA GLY A 67 7.61 23.86 1.92
C GLY A 67 7.85 22.84 0.82
N VAL A 68 6.82 22.10 0.42
CA VAL A 68 6.91 21.16 -0.71
C VAL A 68 6.89 21.96 -2.00
N ASN A 69 8.07 22.18 -2.58
CA ASN A 69 8.23 22.79 -3.90
C ASN A 69 8.31 21.70 -4.98
N ALA A 70 7.39 20.73 -4.92
CA ALA A 70 7.32 19.64 -5.89
C ALA A 70 6.60 20.10 -7.16
N GLN A 71 7.11 19.70 -8.31
CA GLN A 71 6.49 19.96 -9.61
C GLN A 71 5.26 19.08 -9.83
N LYS A 72 5.27 17.86 -9.27
CA LYS A 72 4.18 16.91 -9.33
C LYS A 72 4.04 16.17 -8.00
N ILE A 73 2.80 16.05 -7.56
CA ILE A 73 2.42 15.24 -6.41
C ILE A 73 1.45 14.16 -6.90
N ILE A 74 1.68 12.93 -6.47
CA ILE A 74 0.85 11.76 -6.76
C ILE A 74 0.45 11.15 -5.42
N VAL A 75 -0.84 10.83 -5.25
CA VAL A 75 -1.31 9.98 -4.14
C VAL A 75 -1.61 8.62 -4.74
N GLY A 76 -0.78 7.64 -4.43
CA GLY A 76 -0.83 6.35 -5.07
C GLY A 76 -1.99 5.48 -4.58
N LYS A 77 -2.66 4.83 -5.52
CA LYS A 77 -3.62 3.77 -5.26
C LYS A 77 -2.88 2.47 -5.04
N ARG A 78 -3.31 1.71 -4.02
CA ARG A 78 -2.68 0.45 -3.64
C ARG A 78 -3.64 -0.72 -3.78
N THR A 79 -3.16 -1.85 -4.25
CA THR A 79 -3.91 -3.09 -4.38
C THR A 79 -3.38 -4.18 -3.44
N VAL A 80 -4.20 -5.19 -3.17
CA VAL A 80 -3.79 -6.39 -2.46
C VAL A 80 -2.80 -7.17 -3.33
N ASN A 81 -1.74 -7.70 -2.71
CA ASN A 81 -0.82 -8.57 -3.43
C ASN A 81 -1.53 -9.89 -3.77
N HIS A 82 -1.57 -10.24 -5.05
CA HIS A 82 -2.27 -11.41 -5.58
C HIS A 82 -1.73 -12.73 -5.03
N GLU A 83 -0.45 -12.79 -4.65
CA GLU A 83 0.17 -13.95 -4.00
C GLU A 83 -0.55 -14.40 -2.72
N TYR A 84 -1.30 -13.49 -2.09
CA TYR A 84 -2.01 -13.75 -0.84
C TYR A 84 -3.50 -14.03 -1.04
N ILE A 85 -4.05 -13.82 -2.24
CA ILE A 85 -5.47 -14.09 -2.53
C ILE A 85 -5.79 -15.57 -2.31
N ASP A 86 -4.89 -16.48 -2.70
CA ASP A 86 -5.06 -17.92 -2.46
C ASP A 86 -5.25 -18.27 -0.98
N LYS A 87 -4.65 -17.51 -0.06
CA LYS A 87 -4.83 -17.72 1.38
C LYS A 87 -6.24 -17.30 1.81
N LEU A 88 -6.74 -16.20 1.25
CA LEU A 88 -8.09 -15.71 1.53
C LEU A 88 -9.16 -16.64 0.97
N LEU A 89 -8.97 -17.19 -0.22
CA LEU A 89 -9.90 -18.14 -0.85
C LEU A 89 -9.99 -19.50 -0.13
N ARG A 90 -9.04 -19.80 0.78
CA ARG A 90 -9.06 -21.02 1.61
C ARG A 90 -9.84 -20.85 2.90
N ILE A 91 -10.23 -19.63 3.25
CA ILE A 91 -11.05 -19.39 4.44
C ILE A 91 -12.38 -20.11 4.25
N PRO A 92 -12.90 -20.84 5.26
CA PRO A 92 -14.16 -21.55 5.11
C PRO A 92 -15.31 -20.61 4.72
N GLU A 93 -16.12 -21.04 3.76
CA GLU A 93 -17.31 -20.29 3.34
C GLU A 93 -18.24 -19.98 4.52
N GLY A 94 -18.78 -18.76 4.54
CA GLY A 94 -19.64 -18.26 5.61
C GLY A 94 -18.89 -17.84 6.87
N SER A 95 -17.54 -17.86 6.88
CA SER A 95 -16.76 -17.38 8.02
C SER A 95 -16.92 -15.88 8.23
N THR A 96 -16.98 -15.48 9.51
CA THR A 96 -16.82 -14.09 9.92
C THR A 96 -15.35 -13.81 10.19
N VAL A 97 -14.77 -12.87 9.46
CA VAL A 97 -13.34 -12.57 9.45
C VAL A 97 -13.10 -11.14 9.90
N LEU A 98 -12.25 -10.94 10.89
CA LEU A 98 -11.86 -9.59 11.32
C LEU A 98 -10.78 -9.04 10.39
N LEU A 99 -11.03 -7.92 9.73
CA LEU A 99 -10.01 -7.22 8.96
C LEU A 99 -9.30 -6.19 9.86
N VAL A 100 -8.02 -6.41 10.13
CA VAL A 100 -7.20 -5.62 11.05
C VAL A 100 -6.23 -4.72 10.29
N ASN A 101 -6.35 -3.42 10.52
CA ASN A 101 -5.47 -2.38 9.99
C ASN A 101 -5.28 -1.26 11.05
N ASP A 102 -4.32 -0.36 10.84
CA ASP A 102 -4.02 0.75 11.75
C ASP A 102 -4.94 1.98 11.58
N ASP A 103 -5.58 2.09 10.41
CA ASP A 103 -6.45 3.19 10.03
C ASP A 103 -7.86 2.71 9.62
N ASP A 104 -8.88 3.45 10.06
CA ASP A 104 -10.28 3.09 9.93
C ASP A 104 -10.77 3.16 8.47
N ASP A 105 -10.35 4.17 7.72
CA ASP A 105 -10.71 4.34 6.32
C ASP A 105 -9.95 3.34 5.44
N ALA A 106 -8.66 3.10 5.74
CA ALA A 106 -7.86 2.08 5.08
C ALA A 106 -8.42 0.67 5.30
N THR A 107 -9.00 0.39 6.47
CA THR A 107 -9.70 -0.87 6.77
C THR A 107 -10.90 -1.03 5.85
N ILE A 108 -11.80 -0.04 5.78
CA ILE A 108 -13.01 -0.12 4.95
C ILE A 108 -12.67 -0.24 3.46
N ASN A 109 -11.75 0.59 2.97
CA ASN A 109 -11.29 0.53 1.58
C ASN A 109 -10.72 -0.84 1.21
N LEU A 110 -10.02 -1.51 2.14
CA LEU A 110 -9.50 -2.86 1.91
C LEU A 110 -10.62 -3.91 1.90
N ILE A 111 -11.63 -3.82 2.79
CA ILE A 111 -12.80 -4.70 2.72
C ILE A 111 -13.46 -4.60 1.34
N GLU A 112 -13.71 -3.38 0.87
CA GLU A 112 -14.32 -3.15 -0.45
C GLU A 112 -13.46 -3.71 -1.59
N SER A 113 -12.14 -3.51 -1.52
CA SER A 113 -11.21 -4.05 -2.51
C SER A 113 -11.22 -5.58 -2.55
N LEU A 114 -11.30 -6.24 -1.38
CA LEU A 114 -11.36 -7.70 -1.29
C LEU A 114 -12.66 -8.25 -1.89
N TYR A 115 -13.80 -7.60 -1.64
CA TYR A 115 -15.06 -7.97 -2.29
C TYR A 115 -15.01 -7.75 -3.81
N GLN A 116 -14.42 -6.65 -4.29
CA GLN A 116 -14.24 -6.42 -5.73
C GLN A 116 -13.32 -7.45 -6.40
N LEU A 117 -12.37 -8.01 -5.65
CA LEU A 117 -11.51 -9.11 -6.09
C LEU A 117 -12.20 -10.49 -6.04
N GLY A 118 -13.47 -10.58 -5.62
CA GLY A 118 -14.24 -11.82 -5.56
C GLY A 118 -14.09 -12.61 -4.26
N VAL A 119 -13.56 -11.99 -3.20
CA VAL A 119 -13.50 -12.61 -1.86
C VAL A 119 -14.83 -12.33 -1.12
N ASP A 120 -15.94 -12.86 -1.66
CA ASP A 120 -17.31 -12.61 -1.19
C ASP A 120 -17.95 -13.79 -0.43
N HIS A 121 -17.25 -14.93 -0.35
CA HIS A 121 -17.65 -16.11 0.40
C HIS A 121 -17.48 -15.98 1.93
N VAL A 122 -16.92 -14.87 2.41
CA VAL A 122 -16.73 -14.56 3.84
C VAL A 122 -17.34 -13.22 4.19
N GLN A 123 -17.66 -13.03 5.47
CA GLN A 123 -18.13 -11.74 5.98
C GLN A 123 -16.98 -11.02 6.71
N PHE A 124 -16.49 -9.93 6.13
CA PHE A 124 -15.50 -9.08 6.81
C PHE A 124 -16.15 -8.17 7.85
N ILE A 125 -15.54 -8.11 9.04
CA ILE A 125 -15.82 -7.12 10.08
C ILE A 125 -14.62 -6.19 10.21
N PRO A 126 -14.78 -4.86 10.20
CA PRO A 126 -13.67 -3.94 10.37
C PRO A 126 -13.19 -3.96 11.82
N PHE A 127 -11.88 -4.07 11.99
CA PHE A 127 -11.22 -3.73 13.24
C PHE A 127 -11.43 -2.25 13.57
N ARG A 128 -11.66 -1.96 14.85
CA ARG A 128 -11.84 -0.62 15.39
C ARG A 128 -11.07 -0.51 16.69
N LYS A 129 -10.24 0.52 16.79
CA LYS A 129 -9.51 0.82 18.03
C LYS A 129 -10.50 1.03 19.18
N GLY A 130 -10.25 0.38 20.30
CA GLY A 130 -11.10 0.45 21.50
C GLY A 130 -12.17 -0.65 21.61
N ILE A 131 -12.42 -1.43 20.57
CA ILE A 131 -13.23 -2.65 20.69
C ILE A 131 -12.34 -3.77 21.26
N LEU A 132 -12.73 -4.30 22.42
CA LEU A 132 -11.96 -5.32 23.13
C LEU A 132 -12.26 -6.74 22.66
N PHE A 133 -13.47 -6.99 22.15
CA PHE A 133 -13.93 -8.33 21.81
C PHE A 133 -14.85 -8.32 20.59
N TYR A 134 -14.61 -9.27 19.68
CA TYR A 134 -15.39 -9.56 18.50
C TYR A 134 -15.98 -10.97 18.66
N GLU A 135 -17.27 -11.03 18.91
CA GLU A 135 -17.97 -12.28 19.18
C GLU A 135 -17.93 -13.20 17.95
N ASN A 136 -17.70 -14.50 18.18
CA ASN A 136 -17.68 -15.54 17.16
C ASN A 136 -16.66 -15.34 16.02
N VAL A 137 -15.67 -14.45 16.18
CA VAL A 137 -14.56 -14.29 15.24
C VAL A 137 -13.39 -15.15 15.68
N GLN A 138 -12.88 -15.99 14.78
CA GLN A 138 -11.72 -16.87 15.04
C GLN A 138 -10.55 -16.60 14.10
N ILE A 139 -10.80 -15.91 12.97
CA ILE A 139 -9.83 -15.60 11.93
C ILE A 139 -9.72 -14.08 11.80
N ALA A 140 -8.50 -13.57 11.76
CA ALA A 140 -8.22 -12.20 11.37
C ALA A 140 -7.35 -12.15 10.12
N VAL A 141 -7.60 -11.16 9.27
CA VAL A 141 -6.79 -10.84 8.09
C VAL A 141 -6.18 -9.47 8.29
N SER A 142 -4.89 -9.30 7.98
CA SER A 142 -4.21 -8.01 8.13
C SER A 142 -3.21 -7.75 6.99
N PRO A 143 -3.13 -6.53 6.44
CA PRO A 143 -2.16 -6.17 5.40
C PRO A 143 -0.79 -5.76 5.98
N GLY A 144 -0.29 -6.54 6.93
CA GLY A 144 1.01 -6.33 7.57
C GLY A 144 0.96 -5.81 9.01
N GLU A 145 -0.20 -5.45 9.54
CA GLU A 145 -0.41 -4.94 10.92
C GLU A 145 -0.83 -6.04 11.90
N THR A 146 -0.33 -7.27 11.73
CA THR A 146 -0.73 -8.44 12.54
C THR A 146 -0.54 -8.27 14.05
N HIS A 147 0.36 -7.39 14.47
CA HIS A 147 0.59 -7.01 15.87
C HIS A 147 -0.62 -6.29 16.51
N LEU A 148 -1.55 -5.77 15.72
CA LEU A 148 -2.81 -5.17 16.19
C LEU A 148 -3.93 -6.21 16.39
N CYS A 149 -3.75 -7.44 15.92
CA CYS A 149 -4.77 -8.48 16.05
C CYS A 149 -5.02 -8.80 17.53
N PRO A 150 -6.29 -8.93 17.96
CA PRO A 150 -6.60 -9.35 19.33
C PRO A 150 -6.01 -10.73 19.64
N SER A 151 -5.37 -10.88 20.81
CA SER A 151 -4.60 -12.07 21.16
C SER A 151 -5.41 -13.37 21.30
N TYR A 152 -6.74 -13.27 21.39
CA TYR A 152 -7.63 -14.44 21.44
C TYR A 152 -8.02 -14.99 20.06
N ILE A 153 -7.69 -14.29 18.97
CA ILE A 153 -7.93 -14.75 17.61
C ILE A 153 -7.01 -15.96 17.35
N LYS A 154 -7.58 -17.06 16.86
CA LYS A 154 -6.87 -18.33 16.71
C LYS A 154 -5.97 -18.36 15.48
N GLU A 155 -6.42 -17.73 14.40
CA GLU A 155 -5.72 -17.72 13.13
C GLU A 155 -5.58 -16.28 12.63
N VAL A 156 -4.34 -15.89 12.31
CA VAL A 156 -4.04 -14.57 11.73
C VAL A 156 -3.41 -14.79 10.37
N ILE A 157 -4.08 -14.30 9.33
CA ILE A 157 -3.63 -14.36 7.94
C ILE A 157 -3.03 -12.99 7.59
N ASP A 158 -1.71 -12.93 7.46
CA ASP A 158 -1.04 -11.77 6.89
C ASP A 158 -1.12 -11.83 5.35
N ILE A 159 -1.72 -10.80 4.76
CA ILE A 159 -1.83 -10.62 3.30
C ILE A 159 -0.76 -9.68 2.73
N GLY A 160 0.21 -9.31 3.56
CA GLY A 160 1.33 -8.46 3.17
C GLY A 160 0.92 -7.00 2.96
N VAL A 161 1.93 -6.14 2.84
CA VAL A 161 1.71 -4.73 2.54
C VAL A 161 1.06 -4.61 1.17
N ARG A 162 -0.02 -3.82 1.09
CA ARG A 162 -0.63 -3.45 -0.19
C ARG A 162 0.38 -2.66 -1.03
N LEU A 163 0.63 -3.11 -2.24
CA LEU A 163 1.55 -2.51 -3.20
C LEU A 163 0.84 -1.49 -4.09
N PHE A 164 1.57 -0.61 -4.77
CA PHE A 164 0.96 0.30 -5.74
C PHE A 164 0.33 -0.46 -6.90
N ASP A 165 -0.85 -0.03 -7.33
CA ASP A 165 -1.50 -0.59 -8.51
C ASP A 165 -0.82 -0.11 -9.80
N ILE A 166 -1.13 -0.78 -10.92
CA ILE A 166 -0.56 -0.43 -12.23
C ILE A 166 -0.87 1.01 -12.63
N THR A 167 -2.01 1.56 -12.22
CA THR A 167 -2.40 2.93 -12.60
C THR A 167 -1.47 3.94 -11.96
N THR A 168 -1.09 3.72 -10.71
CA THR A 168 -0.11 4.53 -9.98
C THR A 168 1.27 4.41 -10.61
N ILE A 169 1.71 3.19 -10.92
CA ILE A 169 3.01 2.95 -11.55
C ILE A 169 3.09 3.68 -12.91
N LEU A 170 2.04 3.60 -13.73
CA LEU A 170 1.99 4.29 -15.02
C LEU A 170 1.97 5.82 -14.89
N GLU A 171 1.26 6.37 -13.90
CA GLU A 171 1.28 7.82 -13.62
C GLU A 171 2.69 8.29 -13.22
N VAL A 172 3.43 7.49 -12.44
CA VAL A 172 4.83 7.79 -12.09
C VAL A 172 5.72 7.77 -13.35
N VAL A 173 5.56 6.76 -14.21
CA VAL A 173 6.31 6.65 -15.48
C VAL A 173 6.07 7.87 -16.36
N GLU A 174 4.81 8.30 -16.51
CA GLU A 174 4.44 9.48 -17.28
C GLU A 174 5.01 10.76 -16.65
N SER A 175 4.90 10.91 -15.34
CA SER A 175 5.41 12.08 -14.59
C SER A 175 6.93 12.20 -14.67
N CYS A 176 7.64 11.06 -14.78
CA CYS A 176 9.09 11.02 -14.99
C CYS A 176 9.52 11.31 -16.43
N GLY A 177 8.58 11.51 -17.36
CA GLY A 177 8.86 11.79 -18.77
C GLY A 177 9.39 10.59 -19.55
N LEU A 178 9.12 9.37 -19.09
CA LEU A 178 9.62 8.15 -19.72
C LEU A 178 8.82 7.83 -21.00
N HIS A 179 9.52 7.45 -22.07
CA HIS A 179 8.91 7.20 -23.39
C HIS A 179 8.05 5.91 -23.43
N LYS A 180 7.16 5.81 -24.43
CA LYS A 180 6.21 4.69 -24.60
C LYS A 180 6.85 3.30 -24.55
N ASP A 181 8.04 3.12 -25.15
CA ASP A 181 8.75 1.83 -25.13
C ASP A 181 9.16 1.40 -23.71
N ILE A 182 9.40 2.36 -22.81
CA ILE A 182 9.69 2.09 -21.41
C ILE A 182 8.40 1.71 -20.70
N SER A 183 7.29 2.44 -20.92
CA SER A 183 5.99 2.13 -20.32
C SER A 183 5.57 0.68 -20.56
N SER A 184 5.70 0.17 -21.79
CA SER A 184 5.40 -1.23 -22.11
C SER A 184 6.26 -2.23 -21.31
N LYS A 185 7.57 -1.98 -21.19
CA LYS A 185 8.47 -2.82 -20.38
C LYS A 185 8.10 -2.79 -18.89
N ILE A 186 7.69 -1.63 -18.37
CA ILE A 186 7.25 -1.51 -16.97
C ILE A 186 5.95 -2.28 -16.75
N SER A 187 4.99 -2.22 -17.68
CA SER A 187 3.78 -3.03 -17.60
C SER A 187 4.07 -4.53 -17.61
N GLU A 188 4.98 -4.99 -18.48
CA GLU A 188 5.42 -6.40 -18.52
C GLU A 188 6.09 -6.83 -17.20
N ARG A 189 6.98 -6.00 -16.64
CA ARG A 189 7.60 -6.25 -15.33
C ARG A 189 6.57 -6.30 -14.21
N TYR A 190 5.60 -5.39 -14.22
CA TYR A 190 4.52 -5.36 -13.23
C TYR A 190 3.69 -6.64 -13.25
N ILE A 191 3.30 -7.11 -14.45
CA ILE A 191 2.54 -8.36 -14.59
C ILE A 191 3.39 -9.59 -14.18
N SER A 192 4.70 -9.57 -14.45
CA SER A 192 5.58 -10.70 -14.12
C SER A 192 5.92 -10.81 -12.64
N ASN A 193 5.76 -9.73 -11.87
CA ASN A 193 6.05 -9.65 -10.44
C ASN A 193 4.76 -9.71 -9.59
N ILE A 194 3.63 -10.08 -10.18
CA ILE A 194 2.31 -10.21 -9.53
C ILE A 194 1.79 -11.63 -9.64
#